data_AF-A0A494W6B4-F1
#
_entry.id   AF-A0A494W6B4-F1
#
_cell.length_a   1.000
_cell.length_b   1.000
_cell.length_c   1.000
_cell.angle_alpha   90.00
_cell.angle_beta   90.00
_cell.angle_gamma   90.00
#
_symmetry.space_group_name_H-M   'P 1'
#
loop_
_entity.id
_entity.type
_entity.pdbx_description
1 polymer ?
#
loop_
_entity_poly.entity_id
_entity_poly.type
_entity_poly.pdbx_seq_one_letter_code
_entity_poly.pdbx_strand_id
1 'polypeptide(L)'
;MAPNSPHYQFDPSSIGWLHRKVALQRQGRESGVFVTAADLKRIAEADPSVFTDPVFQEQIRLALEDRLPTRTGRLPADPVLWFRTLMADILIEDLAEEIRAERRAGGRKRLRGDWEPRVEAAEKISADLCMHMTGRSLLNRISAQKRG
;
A
#
# COMPACT_ATOMS: atom_id res chain seq x y z
N MET A 1 10.21 30.30 1.07
CA MET A 1 11.58 29.85 1.41
C MET A 1 12.53 30.35 0.32
N ALA A 2 13.75 30.79 0.64
CA ALA A 2 14.64 31.36 -0.39
C ALA A 2 15.10 30.28 -1.39
N PRO A 3 15.11 30.56 -2.72
CA PRO A 3 15.48 29.58 -3.75
C PRO A 3 16.92 29.05 -3.64
N ASN A 4 17.80 29.80 -2.95
CA ASN A 4 19.21 29.43 -2.74
C ASN A 4 19.44 28.54 -1.50
N SER A 5 18.39 28.17 -0.77
CA SER A 5 18.52 27.27 0.39
C SER A 5 18.72 25.83 -0.08
N PRO A 6 19.70 25.07 0.47
CA PRO A 6 19.85 23.63 0.19
C PRO A 6 18.59 22.81 0.52
N HIS A 7 17.73 23.33 1.39
CA HIS A 7 16.48 22.72 1.81
C HIS A 7 15.31 23.00 0.85
N TYR A 8 15.47 23.93 -0.08
CA TYR A 8 14.44 24.32 -1.03
C TYR A 8 13.95 23.10 -1.84
N GLN A 9 14.86 22.25 -2.31
CA GLN A 9 14.53 21.02 -3.06
C GLN A 9 13.85 19.92 -2.22
N PHE A 10 13.77 20.08 -0.90
CA PHE A 10 13.15 19.11 0.00
C PHE A 10 11.82 19.62 0.59
N ASP A 11 11.49 20.89 0.39
CA ASP A 11 10.21 21.47 0.80
C ASP A 11 9.09 21.06 -0.17
N PRO A 12 8.09 20.27 0.24
CA PRO A 12 7.00 19.80 -0.62
C PRO A 12 6.10 20.90 -1.23
N SER A 13 6.27 22.15 -0.78
CA SER A 13 5.51 23.31 -1.27
C SER A 13 6.34 24.17 -2.24
N SER A 14 7.60 23.81 -2.51
CA SER A 14 8.49 24.58 -3.37
C SER A 14 8.52 24.04 -4.81
N ILE A 15 8.85 24.91 -5.77
CA ILE A 15 9.10 24.46 -7.15
C ILE A 15 10.38 23.61 -7.23
N GLY A 16 11.38 23.86 -6.38
CA GLY A 16 12.61 23.08 -6.34
C GLY A 16 12.38 21.60 -6.02
N TRP A 17 11.41 21.30 -5.14
CA TRP A 17 11.00 19.93 -4.86
C TRP A 17 10.36 19.26 -6.08
N LEU A 18 9.54 19.99 -6.85
CA LEU A 18 8.94 19.47 -8.07
C LEU A 18 10.03 19.10 -9.10
N HIS A 19 11.01 19.98 -9.32
CA HIS A 19 12.15 19.72 -10.21
C HIS A 19 12.89 18.45 -9.82
N ARG A 20 13.25 18.32 -8.53
CA ARG A 20 13.92 17.12 -8.01
C ARG A 20 13.09 15.86 -8.27
N LYS A 21 11.80 15.91 -7.97
CA LYS A 21 10.89 14.77 -8.09
C LYS A 21 10.71 14.31 -9.54
N VAL A 22 10.50 15.25 -10.46
CA VAL A 22 10.41 14.96 -11.91
C VAL A 22 11.72 14.38 -12.44
N ALA A 23 12.87 14.89 -11.99
CA ALA A 23 14.17 14.34 -12.38
C ALA A 23 14.34 12.89 -11.93
N LEU A 24 13.96 12.56 -10.69
CA LEU A 24 14.06 11.19 -10.16
C LEU A 24 13.09 10.23 -10.83
N GLN A 25 11.88 10.70 -11.17
CA GLN A 25 10.90 9.93 -11.94
C GLN A 25 11.42 9.61 -13.34
N ARG A 26 12.03 10.57 -14.04
CA ARG A 26 12.64 10.36 -15.38
C ARG A 26 13.81 9.37 -15.34
N GLN A 27 14.56 9.34 -14.23
CA GLN A 27 15.67 8.40 -14.03
C GLN A 27 15.22 7.00 -13.61
N GLY A 28 13.92 6.76 -13.39
CA GLY A 28 13.39 5.49 -12.89
C GLY A 28 13.87 5.14 -11.47
N ARG A 29 14.39 6.12 -10.71
CA ARG A 29 15.02 5.91 -9.39
C ARG A 29 14.03 5.97 -8.22
N GLU A 30 12.88 6.61 -8.40
CA GLU A 30 11.81 6.64 -7.40
C GLU A 30 10.55 5.97 -7.97
N SER A 31 10.51 4.64 -7.93
CA SER A 31 9.32 3.85 -8.21
C SER A 31 8.32 3.99 -7.04
N GLY A 32 7.46 5.00 -7.10
CA GLY A 32 6.34 5.13 -6.16
C GLY A 32 6.05 6.54 -5.64
N VAL A 33 6.89 7.54 -5.97
CA VAL A 33 6.64 8.94 -5.57
C VAL A 33 6.33 9.77 -6.81
N PHE A 34 5.10 9.66 -7.30
CA PHE A 34 4.67 10.41 -8.48
C PHE A 34 4.20 11.83 -8.13
N VAL A 35 4.37 12.76 -9.05
CA VAL A 35 3.74 14.09 -8.97
C VAL A 35 2.23 13.92 -9.10
N THR A 36 1.48 14.52 -8.18
CA THR A 36 0.01 14.45 -8.17
C THR A 36 -0.61 15.84 -8.37
N ALA A 37 -1.86 15.91 -8.82
CA ALA A 37 -2.58 17.18 -8.92
C ALA A 37 -2.65 17.93 -7.57
N ALA A 38 -2.75 17.20 -6.46
CA ALA A 38 -2.73 17.78 -5.11
C ALA A 38 -1.38 18.42 -4.75
N ASP A 39 -0.27 17.90 -5.30
CA ASP A 39 1.05 18.51 -5.12
C ASP A 39 1.16 19.81 -5.91
N LEU A 40 0.69 19.83 -7.16
CA LEU A 40 0.67 21.05 -7.98
C LEU A 40 -0.16 22.15 -7.34
N LYS A 41 -1.35 21.80 -6.83
CA LYS A 41 -2.20 22.74 -6.09
C LYS A 41 -1.47 23.33 -4.88
N ARG A 42 -0.83 22.49 -4.06
CA ARG A 42 -0.08 22.93 -2.88
C ARG A 42 1.04 23.92 -3.24
N ILE A 43 1.79 23.63 -4.31
CA ILE A 43 2.89 24.48 -4.76
C ILE A 43 2.36 25.83 -5.27
N ALA A 44 1.29 25.82 -6.08
CA ALA A 44 0.65 27.05 -6.56
C ALA A 44 0.06 27.91 -5.43
N GLU A 45 -0.51 27.28 -4.40
CA GLU A 45 -1.02 27.97 -3.21
C GLU A 45 0.11 28.63 -2.39
N ALA A 46 1.29 27.99 -2.35
CA ALA A 46 2.44 28.50 -1.61
C ALA A 46 3.19 29.60 -2.35
N ASP A 47 3.30 29.51 -3.68
CA ASP A 47 3.97 30.49 -4.53
C ASP A 47 3.28 30.58 -5.90
N PRO A 48 2.43 31.59 -6.13
CA PRO A 48 1.78 31.78 -7.43
C PRO A 48 2.73 32.11 -8.58
N SER A 49 3.99 32.52 -8.31
CA SER A 49 4.94 32.82 -9.40
C SER A 49 5.38 31.58 -10.18
N VAL A 50 5.13 30.37 -9.65
CA VAL A 50 5.47 29.09 -10.29
C VAL A 50 4.73 28.84 -11.60
N PHE A 51 3.64 29.57 -11.90
CA PHE A 51 2.93 29.42 -13.17
C PHE A 51 3.78 29.78 -14.41
N THR A 52 4.88 30.51 -14.24
CA THR A 52 5.84 30.78 -15.32
C THR A 52 6.93 29.71 -15.45
N ASP A 53 7.02 28.76 -14.52
CA ASP A 53 8.03 27.69 -14.55
C ASP A 53 7.66 26.62 -15.59
N PRO A 54 8.55 26.29 -16.55
CA PRO A 54 8.25 25.31 -17.61
C PRO A 54 7.96 23.90 -17.10
N VAL A 55 8.60 23.48 -16.00
CA VAL A 55 8.34 22.16 -15.39
C VAL A 55 6.96 22.16 -14.76
N PHE A 56 6.57 23.23 -14.07
CA PHE A 56 5.23 23.37 -13.52
C PHE A 56 4.15 23.33 -14.60
N GLN A 57 4.34 24.07 -15.70
CA GLN A 57 3.40 24.11 -16.83
C GLN A 57 3.22 22.73 -17.48
N GLU A 58 4.31 21.99 -17.68
CA GLU A 58 4.25 20.64 -18.23
C GLU A 58 3.48 19.68 -17.31
N GLN A 59 3.69 19.78 -15.99
CA GLN A 59 2.93 18.95 -15.04
C GLN A 59 1.45 19.34 -15.00
N ILE A 60 1.11 20.63 -15.12
CA ILE A 60 -0.28 21.06 -15.29
C ILE A 60 -0.90 20.47 -16.55
N ARG A 61 -0.18 20.51 -17.68
CA ARG A 61 -0.67 19.92 -18.94
C ARG A 61 -0.95 18.43 -18.76
N LEU A 62 -0.05 17.69 -18.13
CA LEU A 62 -0.27 16.28 -17.79
C LEU A 62 -1.46 16.08 -16.85
N ALA A 63 -1.70 17.00 -15.91
CA ALA A 63 -2.84 16.96 -15.02
C ALA A 63 -4.16 17.13 -15.79
N LEU A 64 -4.21 18.08 -16.72
CA LEU A 64 -5.37 18.36 -17.56
C LEU A 64 -5.66 17.23 -18.56
N GLU A 65 -4.65 16.47 -18.96
CA GLU A 65 -4.79 15.27 -19.80
C GLU A 65 -5.17 14.01 -18.99
N ASP A 66 -5.42 14.11 -17.68
CA ASP A 66 -5.61 12.98 -16.76
C ASP A 66 -4.46 11.95 -16.79
N ARG A 67 -3.25 12.42 -17.11
CA ARG A 67 -2.03 11.61 -17.19
C ARG A 67 -1.18 11.66 -15.93
N LEU A 68 -1.55 12.50 -14.96
CA LEU A 68 -0.97 12.42 -13.63
C LEU A 68 -1.61 11.27 -12.86
N PRO A 69 -0.82 10.44 -12.19
CA PRO A 69 -1.37 9.41 -11.34
C PRO A 69 -2.15 10.07 -10.20
N THR A 70 -3.39 9.62 -10.01
CA THR A 70 -4.13 9.90 -8.79
C THR A 70 -3.34 9.34 -7.61
N ARG A 71 -3.34 10.06 -6.48
CA ARG A 71 -2.80 9.56 -5.21
C ARG A 71 -3.68 8.40 -4.74
N THR A 72 -3.56 7.24 -5.36
CA THR A 72 -4.08 5.99 -4.82
C THR A 72 -3.22 5.67 -3.61
N GLY A 73 -3.78 5.94 -2.42
CA GLY A 73 -3.20 5.48 -1.18
C GLY A 73 -3.03 3.96 -1.22
N ARG A 74 -1.96 3.47 -0.59
CA ARG A 74 -1.46 2.07 -0.60
C ARG A 74 -1.30 1.53 -2.03
N LEU A 75 -0.07 1.20 -2.40
CA LEU A 75 0.22 0.46 -3.64
C LEU A 75 -0.83 -0.65 -3.82
N PRO A 76 -1.45 -0.79 -5.01
CA PRO A 76 -2.39 -1.88 -5.27
C PRO A 76 -1.72 -3.17 -4.80
N ALA A 77 -2.47 -3.97 -4.03
CA ALA A 77 -1.95 -5.21 -3.49
C ALA A 77 -1.27 -5.95 -4.63
N ASP A 78 0.00 -6.31 -4.44
CA ASP A 78 0.74 -7.18 -5.36
C ASP A 78 -0.23 -8.26 -5.86
N PRO A 79 -0.50 -8.37 -7.18
CA PRO A 79 -1.49 -9.31 -7.71
C PRO A 79 -1.29 -10.73 -7.18
N VAL A 80 -0.03 -11.11 -6.94
CA VAL A 80 0.33 -12.40 -6.33
C VAL A 80 -0.15 -12.47 -4.89
N LEU A 81 0.06 -11.42 -4.10
CA LEU A 81 -0.40 -11.34 -2.73
C LEU A 81 -1.93 -11.30 -2.63
N TRP A 82 -2.61 -10.62 -3.56
CA TRP A 82 -4.07 -10.65 -3.65
C TRP A 82 -4.57 -12.08 -3.89
N PHE A 83 -3.99 -12.78 -4.87
CA PHE A 83 -4.34 -14.16 -5.17
C PHE A 83 -4.06 -15.11 -3.99
N ARG A 84 -2.90 -14.96 -3.35
CA ARG A 84 -2.55 -15.73 -2.14
C ARG A 84 -3.53 -15.48 -0.99
N THR A 85 -3.96 -14.23 -0.81
CA THR A 85 -4.94 -13.89 0.25
C THR A 85 -6.31 -14.52 -0.04
N LEU A 86 -6.70 -14.60 -1.31
CA LEU A 86 -7.93 -15.27 -1.74
C LEU A 86 -7.86 -16.79 -1.53
N MET A 87 -6.76 -17.42 -1.94
CA MET A 87 -6.51 -18.84 -1.68
C MET A 87 -6.46 -19.16 -0.19
N ALA A 88 -5.82 -18.28 0.59
CA ALA A 88 -5.70 -18.45 2.04
C ALA A 88 -7.08 -18.49 2.72
N ASP A 89 -8.01 -17.61 2.34
CA ASP A 89 -9.36 -17.57 2.93
C ASP A 89 -10.09 -18.91 2.79
N ILE A 90 -10.01 -19.54 1.61
CA ILE A 90 -10.62 -20.85 1.35
C ILE A 90 -9.95 -21.93 2.21
N LEU A 91 -8.62 -22.03 2.13
CA LEU A 91 -7.86 -23.06 2.83
C LEU A 91 -7.96 -22.95 4.37
N ILE A 92 -8.10 -21.72 4.89
CA ILE A 92 -8.28 -21.48 6.32
C ILE A 92 -9.60 -22.04 6.80
N GLU A 93 -10.69 -21.90 6.05
CA GLU A 93 -12.00 -22.42 6.47
C GLU A 93 -12.02 -23.94 6.47
N ASP A 94 -11.45 -24.57 5.43
CA ASP A 94 -11.35 -26.03 5.33
C ASP A 94 -10.52 -26.61 6.50
N LEU A 95 -9.31 -26.09 6.71
CA LEU A 95 -8.43 -26.54 7.78
C LEU A 95 -8.99 -26.22 9.17
N ALA A 96 -9.70 -25.09 9.32
CA ALA A 96 -10.36 -24.77 10.59
C ALA A 96 -11.47 -25.79 10.92
N GLU A 97 -12.19 -26.29 9.92
CA GLU A 97 -13.22 -27.32 10.13
C GLU A 97 -12.59 -28.67 10.50
N GLU A 98 -11.47 -29.05 9.86
CA GLU A 98 -10.70 -30.23 10.24
C GLU A 98 -10.26 -30.16 11.71
N ILE A 99 -9.67 -29.03 12.13
CA ILE A 99 -9.26 -28.82 13.53
C ILE A 99 -10.46 -28.89 14.48
N ARG A 100 -11.64 -28.37 14.09
CA ARG A 100 -12.87 -28.51 14.89
C ARG A 100 -13.32 -29.96 14.99
N ALA A 101 -13.27 -30.72 13.89
CA ALA A 101 -13.66 -32.12 13.86
C ALA A 101 -12.74 -32.99 14.74
N GLU A 102 -11.42 -32.79 14.65
CA GLU A 102 -10.44 -33.47 15.50
C GLU A 102 -10.66 -33.21 16.99
N ARG A 103 -10.92 -31.95 17.37
CA ARG A 103 -11.23 -31.56 18.75
C ARG A 103 -12.54 -32.19 19.23
N ARG A 104 -13.57 -32.29 18.37
CA ARG A 104 -14.86 -32.94 18.69
C ARG A 104 -14.72 -34.45 18.86
N ALA A 105 -13.90 -35.10 18.05
CA ALA A 105 -13.62 -36.54 18.13
C ALA A 105 -12.83 -36.94 19.39
N GLY A 106 -12.45 -35.98 20.24
CA GLY A 106 -11.69 -36.23 21.46
C GLY A 106 -10.19 -36.38 21.25
N GLY A 107 -9.68 -36.16 20.03
CA GLY A 107 -8.27 -36.32 19.68
C GLY A 107 -7.34 -35.33 20.40
N ARG A 108 -7.87 -34.19 20.88
CA ARG A 108 -7.11 -33.19 21.63
C ARG A 108 -8.03 -32.40 22.56
N LYS A 109 -7.81 -32.49 23.88
CA LYS A 109 -8.50 -31.63 24.86
C LYS A 109 -7.94 -30.21 24.75
N ARG A 110 -8.82 -29.19 24.72
CA ARG A 110 -8.42 -27.78 24.71
C ARG A 110 -7.63 -27.44 25.98
N LEU A 111 -6.42 -26.93 25.80
CA LEU A 111 -5.57 -26.40 26.88
C LEU A 111 -5.72 -24.88 26.98
N ARG A 112 -5.39 -24.35 28.17
CA ARG A 112 -5.36 -22.90 28.39
C ARG A 112 -4.22 -22.31 27.55
N GLY A 113 -4.55 -21.42 26.62
CA GLY A 113 -3.61 -20.83 25.67
C GLY A 113 -3.77 -21.35 24.23
N ASP A 114 -4.56 -22.41 24.02
CA ASP A 114 -4.86 -22.89 22.67
C ASP A 114 -5.58 -21.83 21.85
N TRP A 115 -5.10 -21.64 20.64
CA TRP A 115 -5.72 -20.73 19.70
C TRP A 115 -7.08 -21.24 19.23
N GLU A 116 -7.90 -20.30 18.79
CA GLU A 116 -9.12 -20.60 18.07
C GLU A 116 -8.76 -21.37 16.78
N PRO A 117 -9.52 -22.40 16.37
CA PRO A 117 -9.21 -23.20 15.18
C PRO A 117 -8.92 -22.39 13.93
N ARG A 118 -9.64 -21.28 13.74
CA ARG A 118 -9.43 -20.38 12.60
C ARG A 118 -8.11 -19.60 12.66
N VAL A 119 -7.67 -19.22 13.85
CA VAL A 119 -6.38 -18.55 14.05
C VAL A 119 -5.22 -19.54 13.91
N GLU A 120 -5.40 -20.77 14.42
CA GLU A 120 -4.44 -21.85 14.23
C GLU A 120 -4.31 -22.24 12.75
N ALA A 121 -5.42 -22.37 12.03
CA ALA A 121 -5.43 -22.61 10.58
C ALA A 121 -4.77 -21.46 9.83
N ALA A 122 -5.09 -20.20 10.17
CA ALA A 122 -4.46 -19.04 9.55
C ALA A 122 -2.95 -18.97 9.75
N GLU A 123 -2.42 -19.39 10.91
CA GLU A 123 -0.98 -19.44 11.12
C GLU A 123 -0.31 -20.47 10.20
N LYS A 124 -0.89 -21.68 10.12
CA LYS A 124 -0.40 -22.77 9.26
C LYS A 124 -0.42 -22.37 7.78
N ILE A 125 -1.56 -21.89 7.29
CA ILE A 125 -1.72 -21.48 5.89
C ILE A 125 -0.83 -20.28 5.55
N SER A 126 -0.61 -19.35 6.48
CA SER A 126 0.32 -18.24 6.27
C SER A 126 1.75 -18.76 6.03
N ALA A 127 2.19 -19.75 6.80
CA ALA A 127 3.49 -20.38 6.60
C ALA A 127 3.56 -21.16 5.28
N ASP A 128 2.54 -21.95 4.96
CA ASP A 128 2.48 -22.80 3.77
C ASP A 128 2.47 -21.98 2.47
N LEU A 129 1.80 -20.83 2.47
CA LEU A 129 1.75 -19.91 1.32
C LEU A 129 2.92 -18.91 1.31
N CYS A 130 3.93 -19.10 2.17
CA CYS A 130 5.07 -18.21 2.36
C CYS A 130 4.64 -16.75 2.50
N MET A 131 3.56 -16.51 3.25
CA MET A 131 3.08 -15.18 3.58
C MET A 131 3.84 -14.72 4.82
N HIS A 132 4.66 -13.67 4.69
CA HIS A 132 5.44 -13.11 5.81
C HIS A 132 4.56 -12.33 6.80
N MET A 133 3.53 -12.96 7.35
CA MET A 133 2.59 -12.38 8.30
C MET A 133 2.06 -13.44 9.27
N THR A 134 1.65 -13.02 10.47
CA THR A 134 0.99 -13.91 11.42
C THR A 134 -0.43 -14.24 10.98
N GLY A 135 -1.01 -15.34 11.46
CA GLY A 135 -2.37 -15.76 11.15
C GLY A 135 -3.42 -14.69 11.48
N ARG A 136 -3.25 -13.95 12.58
CA ARG A 136 -4.12 -12.81 12.90
C ARG A 136 -4.01 -11.67 11.88
N SER A 137 -2.79 -11.37 11.42
CA SER A 137 -2.57 -10.35 10.39
C SER A 137 -3.19 -10.76 9.05
N LEU A 138 -3.08 -12.05 8.69
CA LEU A 138 -3.71 -12.63 7.52
C LEU A 138 -5.23 -12.52 7.57
N LEU A 139 -5.86 -12.90 8.69
CA LEU A 139 -7.32 -12.78 8.88
C LEU A 139 -7.80 -11.31 8.79
N ASN A 140 -7.05 -10.38 9.39
CA ASN A 140 -7.36 -8.95 9.26
C ASN A 140 -7.27 -8.46 7.82
N ARG A 141 -6.28 -8.97 7.07
CA ARG A 141 -6.10 -8.64 5.65
C ARG A 141 -7.26 -9.17 4.80
N ILE A 142 -7.64 -10.43 4.99
CA ILE A 142 -8.80 -11.04 4.34
C ILE A 142 -10.08 -10.24 4.64
N SER A 143 -10.29 -9.87 5.91
CA SER A 143 -11.44 -9.05 6.33
C SER A 143 -11.45 -7.67 5.68
N ALA A 144 -10.29 -7.04 5.49
CA ALA A 144 -10.19 -5.77 4.80
C ALA A 144 -10.49 -5.90 3.31
N GLN A 145 -10.01 -6.97 2.67
CA GLN A 145 -10.25 -7.25 1.25
C GLN A 145 -11.73 -7.52 0.93
N LYS A 146 -12.48 -8.15 1.85
CA LYS A 146 -13.92 -8.38 1.68
C LYS A 146 -14.80 -7.13 1.84
N ARG A 147 -14.25 -6.04 2.41
CA ARG A 147 -14.95 -4.78 2.70
C ARG A 147 -14.73 -3.69 1.66
N GLY A 148 -13.70 -3.83 0.82
CA GLY A 148 -13.43 -2.96 -0.31
C GLY A 148 -14.04 -3.51 -1.58
#